data_AF-A0A8H2LFF8-F1
#
_entry.id   AF-A0A8H2LFF8-F1
#
_cell.length_a   1.000
_cell.length_b   1.000
_cell.length_c   1.000
_cell.angle_alpha   90.00
_cell.angle_beta   90.00
_cell.angle_gamma   90.00
#
_symmetry.space_group_name_H-M   'P 1'
#
loop_
_entity.id
_entity.type
_entity.pdbx_description
1 polymer ?
#
loop_
_entity_poly.entity_id
_entity_poly.type
_entity_poly.pdbx_seq_one_letter_code
_entity_poly.pdbx_strand_id
1 'polypeptide(L)'
;MSKQDNSSNIRQEQDNEKIEQLKAFVAQSKYIDVLEQPKICNSFSLPYLANVFRLEYRNRFYNYLKKHTTTVATVSKITGIPHKYLCEVKSYCEKRKLLKVVMVGKCPTTGSNNVQFVSTNSNGWNDLELLPQSNQLNLF
;
A
#
# COMPACT_ATOMS: atom_id res chain seq x y z
N MET A 1 -3.95 50.88 -11.56
CA MET A 1 -2.70 50.09 -11.53
C MET A 1 -2.77 49.11 -10.37
N SER A 2 -3.04 47.83 -10.64
CA SER A 2 -2.99 46.76 -9.63
C SER A 2 -2.22 45.58 -10.23
N LYS A 3 -0.94 45.44 -9.90
CA LYS A 3 -0.04 44.37 -10.36
C LYS A 3 0.37 43.46 -9.19
N GLN A 4 -0.58 42.89 -8.45
CA GLN A 4 -0.23 42.09 -7.25
C GLN A 4 -0.79 40.66 -7.17
N ASP A 5 -1.63 40.18 -8.10
CA ASP A 5 -2.22 38.82 -7.98
C ASP A 5 -1.57 37.71 -8.84
N ASN A 6 -0.66 38.03 -9.77
CA ASN A 6 -0.15 37.01 -10.71
C ASN A 6 0.99 36.14 -10.13
N SER A 7 1.73 36.62 -9.13
CA SER A 7 2.95 35.94 -8.67
C SER A 7 2.69 34.80 -7.68
N SER A 8 1.59 34.84 -6.93
CA SER A 8 1.16 33.79 -6.00
C SER A 8 0.61 32.58 -6.74
N ASN A 9 -0.17 32.81 -7.81
CA ASN A 9 -0.79 31.76 -8.62
C ASN A 9 0.28 30.93 -9.37
N ILE A 10 1.27 31.60 -9.98
CA ILE A 10 2.39 30.94 -10.68
C ILE A 10 3.21 30.05 -9.74
N ARG A 11 3.44 30.46 -8.48
CA ARG A 11 4.18 29.64 -7.50
C ARG A 11 3.40 28.41 -7.08
N GLN A 12 2.08 28.55 -6.88
CA GLN A 12 1.22 27.41 -6.54
C GLN A 12 1.14 26.39 -7.68
N GLU A 13 1.04 26.84 -8.93
CA GLU A 13 1.05 25.97 -10.10
C GLU A 13 2.38 25.20 -10.24
N GLN A 14 3.52 25.88 -10.05
CA GLN A 14 4.85 25.26 -10.11
C GLN A 14 5.04 24.20 -9.00
N ASP A 15 4.56 24.46 -7.79
CA ASP A 15 4.66 23.50 -6.70
C ASP A 15 3.73 22.29 -6.91
N ASN A 16 2.55 22.50 -7.49
CA ASN A 16 1.66 21.41 -7.88
C ASN A 16 2.31 20.51 -8.93
N GLU A 17 2.96 21.07 -9.95
CA GLU A 17 3.65 20.29 -10.98
C GLU A 17 4.78 19.44 -10.38
N LYS A 18 5.61 20.01 -9.52
CA LYS A 18 6.67 19.26 -8.82
C LYS A 18 6.10 18.14 -7.95
N ILE A 19 4.96 18.37 -7.30
CA ILE A 19 4.29 17.34 -6.49
C ILE A 19 3.80 16.19 -7.38
N GLU A 20 3.24 16.48 -8.56
CA GLU A 20 2.82 15.44 -9.51
C GLU A 20 4.02 14.67 -10.06
N GLN A 21 5.13 15.34 -10.37
CA GLN A 21 6.38 14.68 -10.76
C GLN A 21 6.91 13.76 -9.64
N LEU A 22 6.88 14.22 -8.38
CA LEU A 22 7.24 13.41 -7.22
C LEU A 22 6.31 12.19 -7.09
N LYS A 23 5.00 12.36 -7.20
CA LYS A 23 4.04 11.25 -7.15
C LYS A 23 4.32 10.22 -8.24
N ALA A 24 4.55 10.67 -9.47
CA ALA A 24 4.88 9.79 -10.61
C ALA A 24 6.18 9.02 -10.36
N PHE A 25 7.22 9.71 -9.86
CA PHE A 25 8.49 9.09 -9.51
C PHE A 25 8.32 8.02 -8.43
N VAL A 26 7.61 8.32 -7.34
CA VAL A 26 7.38 7.34 -6.27
C VAL A 26 6.57 6.16 -6.79
N ALA A 27 5.55 6.40 -7.63
CA ALA A 27 4.70 5.36 -8.21
C ALA A 27 5.47 4.35 -9.10
N GLN A 28 6.50 4.81 -9.83
CA GLN A 28 7.33 3.95 -10.67
C GLN A 28 8.48 3.27 -9.91
N SER A 29 8.85 3.81 -8.75
CA SER A 29 9.96 3.31 -7.93
C SER A 29 9.59 2.06 -7.13
N LYS A 30 10.60 1.26 -6.74
CA LYS A 30 10.46 0.29 -5.64
C LYS A 30 10.17 1.02 -4.32
N TYR A 31 9.93 0.27 -3.24
CA TYR A 31 9.84 0.87 -1.90
C TYR A 31 11.09 1.73 -1.63
N ILE A 32 10.87 2.97 -1.19
CA ILE A 32 11.91 3.95 -0.83
C ILE A 32 11.99 3.98 0.68
N ASP A 33 13.20 3.77 1.21
CA ASP A 33 13.42 3.78 2.65
C ASP A 33 13.09 5.14 3.26
N VAL A 34 12.56 5.14 4.48
CA VAL A 34 12.12 6.36 5.19
C VAL A 34 13.22 7.40 5.27
N LEU A 35 14.49 6.99 5.40
CA LEU A 35 15.64 7.89 5.47
C LEU A 35 16.00 8.55 4.13
N GLU A 36 15.58 7.97 3.00
CA GLU A 36 15.82 8.49 1.66
C GLU A 36 14.72 9.44 1.19
N GLN A 37 13.50 9.29 1.69
CA GLN A 37 12.35 10.08 1.26
C GLN A 37 12.56 11.61 1.35
N PRO A 38 13.15 12.18 2.42
CA PRO A 38 13.42 13.61 2.49
C PRO A 38 14.41 14.08 1.41
N LYS A 39 15.41 13.25 1.08
CA LYS A 39 16.41 13.57 0.04
C LYS A 39 15.77 13.62 -1.34
N ILE A 40 14.83 12.71 -1.60
CA ILE A 40 14.07 12.68 -2.84
C ILE A 40 13.14 13.89 -2.93
N CYS A 41 12.39 14.24 -1.87
CA CYS A 41 11.62 15.49 -1.89
C CYS A 41 12.49 16.71 -2.22
N ASN A 42 13.69 16.78 -1.61
CA ASN A 42 14.62 17.86 -1.85
C ASN A 42 15.14 17.90 -3.32
N SER A 43 15.29 16.75 -4.00
CA SER A 43 15.66 16.75 -5.42
C SER A 43 14.59 17.35 -6.34
N PHE A 44 13.33 17.37 -5.89
CA PHE A 44 12.23 18.08 -6.57
C PHE A 44 12.04 19.51 -6.04
N SER A 45 12.95 20.02 -5.21
CA SER A 45 12.81 21.32 -4.53
C SER A 45 11.51 21.43 -3.70
N LEU A 46 11.11 20.33 -3.06
CA LEU A 46 9.93 20.26 -2.20
C LEU A 46 10.33 19.99 -0.74
N PRO A 47 9.56 20.48 0.25
CA PRO A 47 9.69 20.04 1.63
C PRO A 47 9.37 18.54 1.74
N TYR A 48 9.68 17.91 2.87
CA TYR A 48 9.36 16.50 3.07
C TYR A 48 7.83 16.27 3.11
N LEU A 49 7.31 15.58 2.08
CA LEU A 49 5.90 15.27 1.93
C LEU A 49 5.60 13.80 2.27
N ALA A 50 5.63 13.45 3.56
CA ALA A 50 5.39 12.08 4.05
C ALA A 50 4.11 11.42 3.49
N ASN A 51 3.06 12.22 3.26
CA ASN A 51 1.77 11.72 2.79
C ASN A 51 1.84 11.17 1.36
N VAL A 52 2.73 11.66 0.50
CA VAL A 52 2.90 11.15 -0.87
C VAL A 52 3.34 9.69 -0.83
N PHE A 53 4.39 9.39 -0.07
CA PHE A 53 4.90 8.03 0.11
C PHE A 53 3.90 7.11 0.82
N ARG A 54 3.30 7.59 1.93
CA ARG A 54 2.33 6.81 2.71
C ARG A 54 1.11 6.43 1.87
N LEU A 55 0.57 7.37 1.10
CA LEU A 55 -0.60 7.13 0.25
C LEU A 55 -0.26 6.11 -0.84
N GLU A 56 0.88 6.28 -1.52
CA GLU A 56 1.32 5.36 -2.56
C GLU A 56 1.50 3.92 -2.04
N TYR A 57 2.21 3.74 -0.92
CA TYR A 57 2.42 2.40 -0.37
C TYR A 57 1.14 1.76 0.18
N ARG A 58 0.22 2.55 0.72
CA ARG A 58 -1.13 2.06 1.08
C ARG A 58 -1.90 1.63 -0.16
N ASN A 59 -1.85 2.41 -1.24
CA ASN A 59 -2.51 2.09 -2.50
C ASN A 59 -1.95 0.81 -3.12
N ARG A 60 -0.62 0.62 -3.12
CA ARG A 60 0.01 -0.64 -3.58
C ARG A 60 -0.49 -1.85 -2.81
N PHE A 61 -0.49 -1.76 -1.48
CA PHE A 61 -1.01 -2.83 -0.63
C PHE A 61 -2.49 -3.12 -0.93
N TYR A 62 -3.32 -2.08 -0.98
CA TYR A 62 -4.75 -2.20 -1.23
C TYR A 62 -5.06 -2.80 -2.62
N ASN A 63 -4.40 -2.30 -3.66
CA ASN A 63 -4.61 -2.73 -5.04
C ASN A 63 -4.12 -4.15 -5.27
N TYR A 64 -3.00 -4.54 -4.63
CA TYR A 64 -2.53 -5.92 -4.68
C TYR A 64 -3.57 -6.87 -4.08
N LEU A 65 -4.10 -6.54 -2.91
CA LEU A 65 -5.12 -7.34 -2.23
C LEU A 65 -6.51 -7.31 -2.88
N LYS A 66 -6.73 -6.40 -3.83
CA LYS A 66 -7.98 -6.37 -4.62
C LYS A 66 -7.99 -7.49 -5.66
N LYS A 67 -6.81 -7.92 -6.09
CA LYS A 67 -6.61 -8.99 -7.09
C LYS A 67 -6.20 -10.32 -6.46
N HIS A 68 -5.66 -10.29 -5.24
CA HIS A 68 -5.08 -11.46 -4.59
C HIS A 68 -5.54 -11.57 -3.13
N THR A 69 -6.09 -12.73 -2.76
CA THR A 69 -6.26 -13.09 -1.36
C THR A 69 -4.97 -13.74 -0.85
N THR A 70 -4.24 -13.07 0.05
CA THR A 70 -2.96 -13.60 0.54
C THR A 70 -2.60 -13.06 1.93
N THR A 71 -1.44 -13.45 2.45
CA THR A 71 -0.93 -12.97 3.75
C THR A 71 -0.14 -11.68 3.61
N VAL A 72 -0.08 -10.87 4.67
CA VAL A 72 0.73 -9.63 4.71
C VAL A 72 2.22 -9.90 4.46
N ALA A 73 2.72 -11.07 4.90
CA ALA A 73 4.11 -11.48 4.66
C ALA A 73 4.38 -11.65 3.15
N THR A 74 3.44 -12.25 2.43
CA THR A 74 3.52 -12.39 0.97
C THR A 74 3.51 -11.03 0.27
N VAL A 75 2.61 -10.12 0.67
CA VAL A 75 2.57 -8.77 0.09
C VAL A 75 3.87 -8.02 0.36
N SER A 76 4.42 -8.12 1.57
CA SER A 76 5.71 -7.51 1.94
C SER A 76 6.84 -8.00 1.05
N LYS A 77 6.95 -9.31 0.85
CA LYS A 77 7.98 -9.90 -0.02
C LYS A 77 7.85 -9.43 -1.48
N ILE A 78 6.64 -9.35 -2.00
CA ILE A 78 6.40 -8.99 -3.41
C ILE A 78 6.59 -7.50 -3.66
N THR A 79 6.09 -6.65 -2.75
CA THR A 79 6.15 -5.19 -2.91
C THR A 79 7.46 -4.58 -2.43
N GLY A 80 8.24 -5.32 -1.64
CA GLY A 80 9.41 -4.82 -0.93
C GLY A 80 9.09 -3.88 0.24
N ILE A 81 7.80 -3.63 0.52
CA ILE A 81 7.38 -2.74 1.61
C ILE A 81 7.57 -3.47 2.94
N PRO A 82 8.16 -2.83 3.98
CA PRO A 82 8.42 -3.47 5.26
C PRO A 82 7.18 -4.09 5.89
N HIS A 83 7.31 -5.34 6.35
CA HIS A 83 6.20 -6.11 6.90
C HIS A 83 5.50 -5.39 8.07
N LYS A 84 6.29 -4.80 8.98
CA LYS A 84 5.77 -4.00 10.11
C LYS A 84 4.83 -2.88 9.63
N TYR A 85 5.25 -2.13 8.62
CA TYR A 85 4.43 -1.07 8.04
C TYR A 85 3.15 -1.63 7.40
N LEU A 86 3.23 -2.74 6.67
CA LEU A 86 2.03 -3.34 6.09
C LEU A 86 1.05 -3.89 7.13
N CYS A 87 1.53 -4.35 8.30
CA CYS A 87 0.65 -4.70 9.42
C CYS A 87 -0.11 -3.49 9.97
N GLU A 88 0.52 -2.32 10.05
CA GLU A 88 -0.15 -1.07 10.42
C GLU A 88 -1.19 -0.66 9.36
N VAL A 89 -0.84 -0.77 8.07
CA VAL A 89 -1.78 -0.51 6.96
C VAL A 89 -2.96 -1.48 6.99
N LYS A 90 -2.73 -2.78 7.25
CA LYS A 90 -3.80 -3.77 7.45
C LYS A 90 -4.76 -3.31 8.54
N SER A 91 -4.25 -2.96 9.72
CA SER A 91 -5.09 -2.49 10.83
C SER A 91 -5.90 -1.24 10.46
N TYR A 92 -5.29 -0.29 9.75
CA TYR A 92 -5.97 0.90 9.23
C TYR A 92 -7.11 0.55 8.27
N CYS A 93 -6.88 -0.36 7.32
CA CYS A 93 -7.89 -0.78 6.35
C CYS A 93 -9.03 -1.59 7.00
N GLU A 94 -8.72 -2.48 7.94
CA GLU A 94 -9.73 -3.26 8.68
C GLU A 94 -10.68 -2.36 9.47
N LYS A 95 -10.14 -1.40 10.23
CA LYS A 95 -10.94 -0.43 11.00
C LYS A 95 -11.91 0.36 10.12
N ARG A 96 -11.55 0.58 8.85
CA ARG A 96 -12.35 1.30 7.87
C ARG A 96 -13.24 0.40 7.01
N LYS A 97 -13.29 -0.91 7.30
CA LYS A 97 -14.03 -1.91 6.52
C LYS A 97 -13.62 -1.92 5.04
N LEU A 98 -12.33 -1.63 4.77
CA LEU A 98 -11.73 -1.68 3.43
C LEU A 98 -11.00 -3.00 3.16
N LEU A 99 -10.78 -3.80 4.21
CA LEU A 99 -10.10 -5.08 4.16
C LEU A 99 -10.77 -6.02 5.15
N LYS A 100 -10.83 -7.32 4.80
CA LYS A 100 -11.32 -8.37 5.68
C LYS A 100 -10.31 -9.52 5.73
N VAL A 101 -10.17 -10.14 6.91
CA VAL A 101 -9.57 -11.47 7.04
C VAL A 101 -10.59 -12.48 6.54
N VAL A 102 -10.26 -13.20 5.49
CA VAL A 102 -11.19 -14.15 4.85
C VAL A 102 -10.96 -15.58 5.32
N MET A 103 -9.75 -15.91 5.78
CA MET A 103 -9.42 -17.24 6.32
C MET A 103 -8.12 -17.20 7.13
N VAL A 104 -7.81 -18.33 7.76
CA VAL A 104 -6.53 -18.59 8.44
C VAL A 104 -5.92 -19.86 7.84
N GLY A 105 -4.60 -19.85 7.61
CA GLY A 105 -3.92 -20.99 7.01
C GLY A 105 -2.41 -20.93 7.15
N LYS A 106 -1.70 -21.70 6.32
CA LYS A 106 -0.23 -21.71 6.27
C LYS A 106 0.28 -20.62 5.33
N CYS A 107 1.19 -19.77 5.80
CA CYS A 107 1.76 -18.71 4.99
C CYS A 107 2.65 -19.31 3.89
N PRO A 108 2.44 -18.95 2.61
CA PRO A 108 3.26 -19.46 1.51
C PRO A 108 4.68 -18.85 1.50
N THR A 109 4.88 -17.73 2.20
CA THR A 109 6.16 -17.00 2.21
C THR A 109 7.08 -17.45 3.33
N THR A 110 6.55 -17.63 4.55
CA THR A 110 7.35 -17.97 5.73
C THR A 110 7.16 -19.42 6.18
N GLY A 111 6.16 -20.13 5.65
CA GLY A 111 5.77 -21.46 6.12
C GLY A 111 5.08 -21.48 7.48
N SER A 112 4.89 -20.34 8.14
CA SER A 112 4.23 -20.24 9.44
C SER A 112 2.76 -20.68 9.35
N ASN A 113 2.30 -21.42 10.35
CA ASN A 113 0.90 -21.83 10.47
C ASN A 113 0.06 -20.73 11.14
N ASN A 114 -1.27 -20.86 11.05
CA ASN A 114 -2.25 -19.96 11.68
C ASN A 114 -2.12 -18.48 11.28
N VAL A 115 -1.76 -18.23 10.02
CA VAL A 115 -1.61 -16.88 9.47
C VAL A 115 -2.87 -16.43 8.76
N GLN A 116 -3.23 -15.17 8.96
CA GLN A 116 -4.40 -14.53 8.35
C GLN A 116 -4.18 -14.28 6.85
N PHE A 117 -5.12 -14.74 6.03
CA PHE A 117 -5.24 -14.30 4.65
C PHE A 117 -6.26 -13.17 4.58
N VAL A 118 -5.88 -12.14 3.85
CA VAL A 118 -6.61 -10.88 3.76
C VAL A 118 -6.97 -10.56 2.33
N SER A 119 -8.08 -9.85 2.14
CA SER A 119 -8.53 -9.36 0.85
C SER A 119 -9.20 -8.00 1.00
N THR A 120 -9.01 -7.13 0.00
CA THR A 120 -9.73 -5.85 -0.13
C THR A 120 -10.84 -5.92 -1.18
N ASN A 121 -11.01 -7.07 -1.84
CA ASN A 121 -12.11 -7.30 -2.76
C ASN A 121 -13.38 -7.71 -2.00
N SER A 122 -14.26 -6.74 -1.75
CA SER A 122 -15.51 -6.96 -1.02
C SER A 122 -16.44 -8.00 -1.64
N ASN A 123 -16.40 -8.15 -2.97
CA ASN A 123 -17.27 -9.08 -3.69
C ASN A 123 -16.90 -10.54 -3.37
N GLY A 124 -15.61 -10.82 -3.17
CA GLY A 124 -15.11 -12.17 -2.86
C GLY A 124 -15.10 -12.51 -1.37
N TRP A 125 -15.47 -11.60 -0.46
CA TRP A 125 -15.33 -11.84 0.98
C TRP A 125 -16.18 -12.99 1.54
N ASN A 126 -17.17 -13.45 0.77
CA ASN A 126 -18.05 -14.56 1.12
C ASN A 126 -17.88 -15.76 0.18
N ASP A 127 -16.95 -15.69 -0.80
CA ASP A 127 -16.69 -16.81 -1.70
C ASP A 127 -15.95 -17.92 -0.95
N LEU A 128 -16.62 -19.05 -0.80
CA LEU A 128 -16.07 -20.31 -0.27
C LEU A 128 -14.85 -20.79 -1.09
N GLU A 129 -14.72 -20.35 -2.34
CA GLU A 129 -13.59 -20.66 -3.23
C GLU A 129 -12.27 -19.96 -2.84
N LEU A 130 -12.33 -18.93 -1.99
CA LEU A 130 -11.11 -18.30 -1.43
C LEU A 130 -10.46 -19.13 -0.33
N LEU A 131 -11.15 -20.15 0.18
CA LEU A 131 -10.56 -21.12 1.07
C LEU A 131 -9.65 -22.02 0.22
N PRO A 132 -8.36 -22.21 0.58
CA PRO A 132 -7.58 -23.27 -0.02
C PRO A 132 -8.38 -24.55 0.21
N GLN A 133 -8.59 -25.31 -0.85
CA GLN A 133 -9.10 -26.66 -0.75
C GLN A 133 -8.13 -27.43 0.13
N SER A 134 -8.42 -27.46 1.43
CA SER A 134 -7.61 -28.22 2.36
C SER A 134 -7.93 -29.68 2.05
N ASN A 135 -6.90 -30.49 1.78
CA ASN A 135 -6.98 -31.94 1.77
C ASN A 135 -7.22 -32.49 3.20
N GLN A 136 -8.14 -31.89 3.96
CA GLN A 136 -8.52 -32.30 5.32
C GLN A 136 -9.37 -33.58 5.35
N LEU A 137 -9.61 -34.23 4.20
CA LEU A 137 -10.33 -35.51 4.10
C LEU A 137 -9.44 -36.73 3.85
N ASN A 138 -8.11 -36.64 4.04
CA ASN A 138 -7.23 -37.82 4.04
C ASN A 138 -6.80 -38.25 5.46
N LEU A 139 -7.71 -38.15 6.42
CA LEU A 139 -7.50 -38.63 7.80
C LEU A 139 -8.65 -39.56 8.24
N PHE A 140 -9.00 -40.53 7.40
CA PHE A 140 -9.61 -41.79 7.82
C PHE A 140 -9.17 -42.90 6.86
#